data_AF-A0A8J5TLA9-F1
#
_entry.id   AF-A0A8J5TLA9-F1
#
_cell.length_a   1.000
_cell.length_b   1.000
_cell.length_c   1.000
_cell.angle_alpha   90.00
_cell.angle_beta   90.00
_cell.angle_gamma   90.00
#
_symmetry.space_group_name_H-M   'P 1'
#
loop_
_entity.id
_entity.type
_entity.pdbx_description
1 polymer ?
#
loop_
_entity_poly.entity_id
_entity_poly.type
_entity_poly.pdbx_seq_one_letter_code
_entity_poly.pdbx_strand_id
1 'polypeptide(L)'
;MIVQLWLFRPHFRHVVIRGRMALFKENVVTGGRQEDVKDMSIDIGGMRKPYKGKNEAFTEDDLVAKEPIAQFASWFDEACHTPGIIEANAMCIATATKCGKPSARMVLLKGYGKDGFRFFTNYGSRKGKELGRVEKLGEDVSKEYFHSRPRSSQIGACLSPQSQVICGRHVLTEKDEQLNEEYKDETKLIPKPECWGGFRVVPETIEFWQGQTTRIHDRICFRKPATDEVIDESLTKQECGHRLPCEAYSAQWNGRPNMNMSWKPEDWTDI
;
A
#
# COMPACT_ATOMS: atom_id res chain seq x y z
N MET A 1 -4.73 5.43 11.92
CA MET A 1 -4.95 4.64 10.69
C MET A 1 -3.61 4.05 10.29
N ILE A 2 -3.50 2.73 10.14
CA ILE A 2 -2.23 2.09 9.73
C ILE A 2 -2.25 2.00 8.20
N VAL A 3 -1.41 2.77 7.53
CA VAL A 3 -1.12 2.58 6.11
C VAL A 3 0.12 1.73 6.02
N GLN A 4 -0.07 0.46 5.66
CA GLN A 4 1.02 -0.48 5.44
C GLN A 4 1.37 -0.43 3.95
N LEU A 5 2.41 0.33 3.61
CA LEU A 5 3.04 0.20 2.30
C LEU A 5 3.98 -1.00 2.35
N TRP A 6 3.56 -2.10 1.71
CA TRP A 6 4.42 -3.25 1.49
C TRP A 6 5.27 -2.99 0.24
N LEU A 7 6.36 -2.25 0.40
CA LEU A 7 7.44 -2.29 -0.57
C LEU A 7 8.24 -3.57 -0.32
N PHE A 8 7.87 -4.63 -1.03
CA PHE A 8 8.72 -5.79 -1.10
C PHE A 8 9.97 -5.36 -1.91
N ARG A 9 11.17 -5.48 -1.33
CA ARG A 9 12.42 -5.63 -2.10
C ARG A 9 12.58 -7.10 -2.47
N PRO A 10 12.24 -7.55 -3.69
CA PRO A 10 12.91 -8.76 -4.13
C PRO A 10 12.98 -9.00 -5.65
N HIS A 11 13.99 -9.76 -6.05
CA HIS A 11 14.09 -10.39 -7.36
C HIS A 11 12.99 -11.45 -7.55
N PHE A 12 11.77 -11.05 -7.91
CA PHE A 12 10.68 -11.98 -8.23
C PHE A 12 10.39 -12.02 -9.73
N ARG A 13 10.75 -13.11 -10.39
CA ARG A 13 10.02 -13.55 -11.58
C ARG A 13 8.59 -13.93 -11.18
N HIS A 14 7.64 -13.16 -11.74
CA HIS A 14 6.19 -13.38 -11.90
C HIS A 14 5.35 -13.76 -10.66
N VAL A 15 4.44 -12.86 -10.29
CA VAL A 15 3.06 -13.22 -9.89
C VAL A 15 2.11 -12.35 -10.69
N VAL A 16 1.57 -12.91 -11.77
CA VAL A 16 0.46 -12.34 -12.54
C VAL A 16 -0.73 -13.24 -12.27
N ILE A 17 -1.74 -12.76 -11.54
CA ILE A 17 -3.06 -13.41 -11.54
C ILE A 17 -3.73 -13.01 -12.86
N ARG A 18 -3.37 -13.71 -13.93
CA ARG A 18 -4.07 -13.64 -15.22
C ARG A 18 -5.30 -14.55 -15.08
N GLY A 19 -6.47 -13.95 -14.90
CA GLY A 19 -7.74 -14.64 -15.09
C GLY A 19 -7.86 -15.07 -16.55
N ARG A 20 -7.55 -16.34 -16.85
CA ARG A 20 -8.04 -17.03 -18.03
C ARG A 20 -9.05 -18.07 -17.56
N MET A 21 -10.30 -17.81 -17.90
CA MET A 21 -11.41 -18.75 -17.82
C MET A 21 -11.06 -19.94 -18.73
N ALA A 22 -10.82 -21.11 -18.15
CA ALA A 22 -10.68 -22.34 -18.91
C ALA A 22 -12.07 -22.74 -19.43
N LEU A 23 -12.22 -22.77 -20.75
CA LEU A 23 -13.33 -23.44 -21.42
C LEU A 23 -13.22 -24.93 -21.13
N PHE A 24 -14.11 -25.45 -20.29
CA PHE A 24 -14.31 -26.89 -20.17
C PHE A 24 -15.05 -27.38 -21.41
N LYS A 25 -14.42 -28.28 -22.18
CA LYS A 25 -15.15 -29.13 -23.12
C LYS A 25 -15.93 -30.14 -22.30
N GLU A 26 -17.25 -30.16 -22.48
CA GLU A 26 -18.11 -31.22 -21.97
C GLU A 26 -17.68 -32.55 -22.60
N ASN A 27 -17.27 -33.50 -21.76
CA ASN A 27 -17.33 -34.92 -22.07
C ASN A 27 -18.27 -35.54 -21.05
N VAL A 28 -19.47 -35.90 -21.51
CA VAL A 28 -20.43 -36.70 -20.77
C VAL A 28 -19.82 -38.09 -20.57
N VAL A 29 -19.59 -38.47 -19.32
CA VAL A 29 -19.37 -39.87 -18.93
C VAL A 29 -20.38 -40.21 -17.85
N THR A 30 -21.34 -41.05 -18.21
CA THR A 30 -22.26 -41.71 -17.29
C THR A 30 -21.54 -42.90 -16.64
N GLY A 31 -21.63 -43.02 -15.31
CA GLY A 31 -21.16 -44.21 -14.60
C GLY A 31 -20.88 -43.92 -13.14
N GLY A 32 -21.78 -44.33 -12.26
CA GLY A 32 -21.64 -44.16 -10.82
C GLY A 32 -20.56 -45.06 -10.22
N ARG A 33 -19.91 -44.56 -9.17
CA ARG A 33 -19.59 -45.31 -7.95
C ARG A 33 -19.14 -44.33 -6.88
N GLN A 34 -19.65 -44.58 -5.68
CA GLN A 34 -19.32 -43.94 -4.43
C GLN A 34 -17.83 -44.22 -4.15
N GLU A 35 -16.96 -43.22 -4.36
CA GLU A 35 -15.55 -43.28 -4.00
C GLU A 35 -15.21 -42.12 -3.06
N ASP A 36 -14.50 -42.49 -2.00
CA ASP A 36 -14.01 -41.71 -0.88
C ASP A 36 -13.66 -40.26 -1.20
N VAL A 37 -14.22 -39.34 -0.41
CA VAL A 37 -13.74 -37.95 -0.31
C VAL A 37 -12.35 -37.99 0.33
N LYS A 38 -11.32 -38.30 -0.48
CA LYS A 38 -9.93 -38.11 -0.10
C LYS A 38 -9.73 -36.63 0.20
N ASP A 39 -9.19 -36.37 1.37
CA ASP A 39 -8.71 -35.08 1.85
C ASP A 39 -8.14 -34.21 0.71
N MET A 40 -8.90 -33.20 0.31
CA MET A 40 -8.52 -32.21 -0.69
C MET A 40 -7.61 -31.11 -0.11
N SER A 41 -6.92 -31.37 1.00
CA SER A 41 -5.95 -30.43 1.53
C SER A 41 -4.72 -30.38 0.63
N ILE A 42 -4.53 -29.23 -0.05
CA ILE A 42 -3.31 -28.97 -0.81
C ILE A 42 -2.29 -28.39 0.17
N ASP A 43 -1.19 -29.11 0.40
CA ASP A 43 -0.07 -28.58 1.16
C ASP A 43 0.67 -27.51 0.34
N ILE A 44 0.45 -26.26 0.70
CA ILE A 44 1.10 -25.09 0.11
C ILE A 44 2.26 -24.57 0.96
N GLY A 45 2.66 -25.28 2.02
CA GLY A 45 3.73 -24.86 2.94
C GLY A 45 5.07 -24.63 2.22
N GLY A 46 5.32 -25.39 1.16
CA GLY A 46 6.52 -25.26 0.31
C GLY A 46 6.53 -24.05 -0.64
N MET A 47 5.44 -23.27 -0.74
CA MET A 47 5.40 -22.08 -1.61
C MET A 47 6.22 -20.90 -1.08
N ARG A 48 6.70 -20.97 0.18
CA ARG A 48 7.54 -19.93 0.78
C ARG A 48 8.89 -19.89 0.08
N LYS A 49 9.21 -18.77 -0.55
CA LYS A 49 10.56 -18.51 -1.07
C LYS A 49 11.52 -18.16 0.09
N PRO A 50 12.79 -18.57 0.01
CA PRO A 50 13.81 -18.17 0.99
C PRO A 50 14.04 -16.65 0.93
N TYR A 51 14.30 -16.06 2.10
CA TYR A 51 14.62 -14.64 2.27
C TYR A 51 16.14 -14.43 2.31
N LYS A 52 16.56 -13.18 2.48
CA LYS A 52 17.97 -12.83 2.73
C LYS A 52 18.53 -13.52 3.98
N GLY A 53 19.84 -13.77 3.97
CA GLY A 53 20.56 -14.47 5.04
C GLY A 53 21.01 -13.55 6.18
N LYS A 54 21.58 -14.10 7.27
CA LYS A 54 22.06 -13.31 8.44
C LYS A 54 23.06 -12.21 8.09
N ASN A 55 23.82 -12.37 7.02
CA ASN A 55 24.86 -11.43 6.60
C ASN A 55 24.29 -10.21 5.83
N GLU A 56 22.97 -10.13 5.69
CA GLU A 56 22.26 -9.04 5.00
C GLU A 56 21.19 -8.43 5.92
N ALA A 57 21.40 -8.45 7.24
CA ALA A 57 20.49 -7.81 8.19
C ALA A 57 20.35 -6.32 7.88
N PHE A 58 19.14 -5.79 7.94
CA PHE A 58 18.86 -4.37 7.76
C PHE A 58 18.78 -3.67 9.12
N THR A 59 19.81 -2.91 9.44
CA THR A 59 19.99 -2.21 10.71
C THR A 59 19.85 -0.70 10.55
N GLU A 60 19.94 0.05 11.64
CA GLU A 60 19.93 1.50 11.65
C GLU A 60 21.15 2.12 10.93
N ASP A 61 22.23 1.36 10.76
CA ASP A 61 23.39 1.77 9.96
C ASP A 61 23.12 1.69 8.45
N ASP A 62 22.14 0.89 8.03
CA ASP A 62 21.75 0.70 6.63
C ASP A 62 20.70 1.72 6.15
N LEU A 63 20.22 2.60 7.04
CA LEU A 63 19.33 3.69 6.68
C LEU A 63 20.06 4.69 5.78
N VAL A 64 19.54 4.86 4.57
CA VAL A 64 20.01 5.88 3.61
C VAL A 64 19.62 7.27 4.08
N ALA A 65 18.49 7.38 4.78
CA ALA A 65 18.02 8.63 5.35
C ALA A 65 17.44 8.43 6.74
N LYS A 66 17.66 9.46 7.55
CA LYS A 66 17.12 9.62 8.91
C LYS A 66 15.68 10.16 8.91
N GLU A 67 15.23 10.71 7.78
CA GLU A 67 13.84 11.15 7.57
C GLU A 67 13.05 10.02 6.87
N PRO A 68 11.87 9.64 7.38
CA PRO A 68 11.17 8.44 6.91
C PRO A 68 10.62 8.54 5.48
N ILE A 69 10.23 9.72 4.99
CA ILE A 69 9.79 9.87 3.60
C ILE A 69 10.97 9.76 2.63
N ALA A 70 12.15 10.26 2.99
CA ALA A 70 13.38 10.08 2.22
C ALA A 70 13.83 8.62 2.22
N GLN A 71 13.74 7.93 3.37
CA GLN A 71 13.99 6.50 3.43
C GLN A 71 13.00 5.70 2.57
N PHE A 72 11.72 6.08 2.61
CA PHE A 72 10.71 5.55 1.72
C PHE A 72 11.06 5.78 0.24
N ALA A 73 11.48 7.00 -0.12
CA ALA A 73 11.83 7.35 -1.49
C ALA A 73 12.97 6.47 -2.01
N SER A 74 13.99 6.20 -1.18
CA SER A 74 15.09 5.29 -1.53
C SER A 74 14.61 3.86 -1.80
N TRP A 75 13.74 3.32 -0.96
CA TRP A 75 13.17 1.97 -1.16
C TRP A 75 12.21 1.92 -2.34
N PHE A 76 11.43 2.98 -2.56
CA PHE A 76 10.50 3.07 -3.66
C PHE A 76 11.23 3.14 -5.01
N ASP A 77 12.31 3.92 -5.09
CA ASP A 77 13.15 4.01 -6.27
C ASP A 77 13.77 2.66 -6.63
N GLU A 78 14.36 1.98 -5.66
CA GLU A 78 14.97 0.67 -5.93
C GLU A 78 13.92 -0.42 -6.19
N ALA A 79 12.70 -0.32 -5.63
CA ALA A 79 11.58 -1.17 -6.04
C ALA A 79 11.16 -0.91 -7.51
N CYS A 80 11.14 0.34 -7.97
CA CYS A 80 10.84 0.69 -9.37
C CYS A 80 11.89 0.13 -10.35
N HIS A 81 13.15 0.04 -9.93
CA HIS A 81 14.24 -0.45 -10.75
C HIS A 81 14.52 -1.95 -10.62
N THR A 82 13.83 -2.64 -9.70
CA THR A 82 14.02 -4.08 -9.49
C THR A 82 13.24 -4.90 -10.51
N PRO A 83 13.91 -5.70 -11.37
CA PRO A 83 13.21 -6.57 -12.31
C PRO A 83 12.29 -7.54 -11.59
N GLY A 84 11.01 -7.54 -11.97
CA GLY A 84 10.00 -8.44 -11.40
C GLY A 84 8.95 -7.78 -10.54
N ILE A 85 9.19 -6.55 -10.08
CA ILE A 85 8.18 -5.72 -9.43
C ILE A 85 7.39 -5.00 -10.52
N ILE A 86 6.15 -5.42 -10.75
CA ILE A 86 5.34 -4.93 -11.89
C ILE A 86 4.46 -3.72 -11.56
N GLU A 87 4.27 -3.39 -10.28
CA GLU A 87 3.55 -2.20 -9.81
C GLU A 87 4.06 -1.76 -8.43
N ALA A 88 5.26 -1.18 -8.36
CA ALA A 88 5.85 -0.73 -7.08
C ALA A 88 4.99 0.28 -6.31
N ASN A 89 4.13 1.02 -7.02
CA ASN A 89 3.20 1.99 -6.46
C ASN A 89 1.85 1.40 -6.02
N ALA A 90 1.64 0.10 -6.15
CA ALA A 90 0.46 -0.55 -5.57
C ALA A 90 0.57 -0.59 -4.04
N MET A 91 -0.45 -0.11 -3.33
CA MET A 91 -0.49 -0.11 -1.87
C MET A 91 -1.83 -0.65 -1.35
N CYS A 92 -1.80 -1.29 -0.19
CA CYS A 92 -3.01 -1.75 0.48
C CYS A 92 -3.47 -0.70 1.49
N ILE A 93 -4.71 -0.24 1.36
CA ILE A 93 -5.32 0.67 2.34
C ILE A 93 -6.34 -0.06 3.20
N ALA A 94 -6.08 -0.09 4.51
CA ALA A 94 -6.99 -0.60 5.51
C ALA A 94 -7.78 0.55 6.12
N THR A 95 -9.10 0.41 6.14
CA THR A 95 -10.05 1.35 6.77
C THR A 95 -10.93 0.58 7.73
N ALA A 96 -11.60 1.27 8.64
CA ALA A 96 -12.54 0.63 9.56
C ALA A 96 -13.80 1.47 9.71
N THR A 97 -14.94 0.80 9.91
CA THR A 97 -16.16 1.48 10.33
C THR A 97 -15.99 2.08 11.73
N LYS A 98 -16.90 2.98 12.13
CA LYS A 98 -16.94 3.53 13.50
C LYS A 98 -17.07 2.46 14.60
N CYS A 99 -17.64 1.29 14.29
CA CYS A 99 -17.73 0.15 15.19
C CYS A 99 -16.52 -0.81 15.12
N GLY A 100 -15.43 -0.38 14.48
CA GLY A 100 -14.17 -1.14 14.44
C GLY A 100 -14.15 -2.31 13.47
N LYS A 101 -15.09 -2.41 12.52
CA LYS A 101 -15.07 -3.48 11.49
C LYS A 101 -14.11 -3.09 10.36
N PRO A 102 -12.95 -3.78 10.21
CA PRO A 102 -11.96 -3.39 9.22
C PRO A 102 -12.37 -3.84 7.81
N SER A 103 -11.78 -3.18 6.82
CA SER A 103 -11.78 -3.61 5.43
C SER A 103 -10.51 -3.14 4.73
N ALA A 104 -10.00 -3.93 3.79
CA ALA A 104 -8.74 -3.67 3.09
C ALA A 104 -8.91 -3.86 1.58
N ARG A 105 -8.14 -3.12 0.78
CA ARG A 105 -8.12 -3.20 -0.69
C ARG A 105 -6.86 -2.55 -1.25
N MET A 106 -6.52 -2.91 -2.48
CA MET A 106 -5.45 -2.26 -3.23
C MET A 106 -5.90 -0.92 -3.81
N VAL A 107 -4.99 0.04 -3.77
CA VAL A 107 -5.06 1.35 -4.44
C VAL A 107 -3.67 1.68 -5.01
N LEU A 108 -3.59 2.65 -5.91
CA LEU A 108 -2.31 3.11 -6.44
C LEU A 108 -1.87 4.38 -5.73
N LEU A 109 -0.65 4.38 -5.20
CA LEU A 109 0.06 5.58 -4.77
C LEU A 109 0.33 6.45 -6.00
N LYS A 110 -0.07 7.72 -5.92
CA LYS A 110 0.06 8.69 -7.03
C LYS A 110 1.04 9.82 -6.72
N GLY A 111 1.44 9.96 -5.48
CA GLY A 111 2.51 10.86 -5.08
C GLY A 111 2.83 10.71 -3.60
N TYR A 112 4.01 11.17 -3.22
CA TYR A 112 4.43 11.26 -1.83
C TYR A 112 5.33 12.49 -1.67
N GLY A 113 5.47 12.98 -0.44
CA GLY A 113 6.28 14.14 -0.10
C GLY A 113 6.26 14.40 1.39
N LYS A 114 6.79 15.55 1.82
CA LYS A 114 6.77 15.97 3.24
C LYS A 114 5.36 15.98 3.82
N ASP A 115 4.36 16.27 2.99
CA ASP A 115 2.94 16.29 3.35
C ASP A 115 2.29 14.90 3.46
N GLY A 116 3.01 13.82 3.12
CA GLY A 116 2.56 12.44 3.22
C GLY A 116 2.26 11.78 1.88
N PHE A 117 1.35 10.80 1.86
CA PHE A 117 1.09 9.91 0.72
C PHE A 117 -0.26 10.22 0.05
N ARG A 118 -0.28 10.36 -1.27
CA ARG A 118 -1.47 10.75 -2.05
C ARG A 118 -2.00 9.61 -2.92
N PHE A 119 -3.32 9.45 -2.91
CA PHE A 119 -4.04 8.54 -3.80
C PHE A 119 -5.43 9.08 -4.15
N PHE A 120 -6.01 8.61 -5.24
CA PHE A 120 -7.30 9.12 -5.75
C PHE A 120 -8.35 8.01 -5.80
N THR A 121 -9.57 8.32 -5.38
CA THR A 121 -10.66 7.34 -5.33
C THR A 121 -12.03 8.03 -5.36
N ASN A 122 -13.09 7.22 -5.32
CA ASN A 122 -14.44 7.72 -5.16
C ASN A 122 -14.74 7.99 -3.67
N TYR A 123 -15.04 9.25 -3.32
CA TYR A 123 -15.43 9.71 -1.98
C TYR A 123 -16.67 8.98 -1.43
N GLY A 124 -17.61 8.61 -2.29
CA GLY A 124 -18.82 7.86 -1.93
C GLY A 124 -18.60 6.35 -1.72
N SER A 125 -17.42 5.83 -2.05
CA SER A 125 -17.08 4.41 -1.84
C SER A 125 -17.01 4.05 -0.36
N ARG A 126 -17.06 2.74 -0.04
CA ARG A 126 -16.95 2.26 1.35
C ARG A 126 -15.69 2.80 2.05
N LYS A 127 -14.54 2.76 1.38
CA LYS A 127 -13.28 3.30 1.92
C LYS A 127 -13.38 4.82 2.13
N GLY A 128 -13.93 5.57 1.17
CA GLY A 128 -14.09 7.02 1.26
C GLY A 128 -14.90 7.47 2.47
N LYS A 129 -15.92 6.68 2.84
CA LYS A 129 -16.76 6.92 4.03
C LYS A 129 -16.11 6.50 5.36
N GLU A 130 -15.22 5.50 5.33
CA GLU A 130 -14.52 4.96 6.49
C GLU A 130 -13.19 5.69 6.79
N LEU A 131 -12.65 6.39 5.80
CA LEU A 131 -11.42 7.17 5.92
C LEU A 131 -11.64 8.32 6.92
N GLY A 132 -11.07 8.15 8.12
CA GLY A 132 -11.09 9.13 9.21
C GLY A 132 -10.02 10.22 9.04
N ARG A 133 -8.92 10.12 9.79
CA ARG A 133 -7.78 11.07 9.79
C ARG A 133 -6.98 11.03 8.48
N VAL A 134 -7.61 11.43 7.37
CA VAL A 134 -6.98 11.74 6.08
C VAL A 134 -7.53 13.06 5.58
N GLU A 135 -6.74 13.76 4.80
CA GLU A 135 -7.13 15.05 4.26
C GLU A 135 -7.62 14.86 2.83
N LYS A 136 -8.78 15.45 2.51
CA LYS A 136 -9.19 15.57 1.10
C LYS A 136 -8.29 16.60 0.43
N LEU A 137 -7.77 16.27 -0.75
CA LEU A 137 -7.06 17.24 -1.57
C LEU A 137 -8.04 18.30 -2.08
N GLY A 138 -7.54 19.50 -2.35
CA GLY A 138 -8.32 20.59 -2.92
C GLY A 138 -9.00 20.19 -4.24
N GLU A 139 -10.10 20.87 -4.55
CA GLU A 139 -10.88 20.59 -5.76
C GLU A 139 -10.05 20.81 -7.03
N ASP A 140 -9.21 21.85 -7.06
CA ASP A 140 -8.34 22.16 -8.19
C ASP A 140 -7.31 21.06 -8.44
N VAL A 141 -6.63 20.59 -7.39
CA VAL A 141 -5.67 19.48 -7.46
C VAL A 141 -6.35 18.20 -7.95
N SER A 142 -7.57 17.94 -7.47
CA SER A 142 -8.37 16.79 -7.91
C SER A 142 -8.80 16.92 -9.37
N LYS A 143 -9.17 18.12 -9.82
CA LYS A 143 -9.57 18.41 -11.20
C LYS A 143 -8.41 18.28 -12.16
N GLU A 144 -7.27 18.88 -11.83
CA GLU A 144 -6.03 18.76 -12.60
C GLU A 144 -5.61 17.30 -12.76
N TYR A 145 -5.56 16.54 -11.66
CA TYR A 145 -5.23 15.12 -11.71
C TYR A 145 -6.29 14.28 -12.44
N PHE A 146 -7.58 14.63 -12.35
CA PHE A 146 -8.62 13.93 -13.11
C PHE A 146 -8.39 14.04 -14.61
N HIS A 147 -8.11 15.26 -15.10
CA HIS A 147 -7.95 15.53 -16.53
C HIS A 147 -6.62 15.03 -17.11
N SER A 148 -5.61 14.78 -16.28
CA SER A 148 -4.36 14.14 -16.74
C SER A 148 -4.51 12.62 -16.99
N ARG A 149 -5.60 12.00 -16.51
CA ARG A 149 -5.86 10.56 -16.74
C ARG A 149 -6.29 10.31 -18.19
N PRO A 150 -6.03 9.11 -18.76
CA PRO A 150 -6.58 8.73 -20.06
C PRO A 150 -8.10 8.90 -20.11
N ARG A 151 -8.68 9.27 -21.27
CA ARG A 151 -10.13 9.50 -21.41
C ARG A 151 -10.96 8.30 -20.96
N SER A 152 -10.55 7.08 -21.28
CA SER A 152 -11.22 5.85 -20.81
C SER A 152 -11.26 5.74 -19.27
N SER A 153 -10.22 6.21 -18.59
CA SER A 153 -10.17 6.27 -17.12
C SER A 153 -11.06 7.38 -16.54
N GLN A 154 -11.19 8.51 -17.26
CA GLN A 154 -12.14 9.57 -16.90
C GLN A 154 -13.58 9.06 -17.02
N ILE A 155 -13.94 8.45 -18.17
CA ILE A 155 -15.25 7.83 -18.43
C ILE A 155 -15.58 6.76 -17.37
N GLY A 156 -14.63 5.85 -17.11
CA GLY A 156 -14.81 4.81 -16.10
C GLY A 156 -15.06 5.36 -14.68
N ALA A 157 -14.55 6.55 -14.36
CA ALA A 157 -14.84 7.21 -13.09
C ALA A 157 -16.24 7.86 -13.06
N CYS A 158 -16.75 8.34 -14.19
CA CYS A 158 -18.08 8.94 -14.30
C CYS A 158 -19.21 7.89 -14.24
N LEU A 159 -19.04 6.73 -14.89
CA LEU A 159 -20.11 5.73 -14.95
C LEU A 159 -20.22 4.82 -13.73
N SER A 160 -19.13 4.65 -12.96
CA SER A 160 -19.04 3.60 -11.93
C SER A 160 -19.65 4.05 -10.60
N PRO A 161 -20.79 3.49 -10.16
CA PRO A 161 -21.31 3.71 -8.82
C PRO A 161 -20.49 2.90 -7.81
N GLN A 162 -19.25 3.33 -7.55
CA GLN A 162 -18.26 2.53 -6.85
C GLN A 162 -18.77 2.06 -5.48
N SER A 163 -18.71 0.75 -5.23
CA SER A 163 -19.20 0.07 -4.01
C SER A 163 -20.72 -0.03 -3.86
N GLN A 164 -21.50 0.23 -4.91
CA GLN A 164 -22.94 -0.04 -4.95
C GLN A 164 -23.24 -1.37 -5.65
N VAL A 165 -24.35 -2.01 -5.26
CA VAL A 165 -24.87 -3.20 -5.94
C VAL A 165 -25.47 -2.77 -7.27
N ILE A 166 -25.16 -3.50 -8.34
CA ILE A 166 -25.74 -3.31 -9.69
C ILE A 166 -26.39 -4.62 -10.14
N CYS A 167 -27.41 -4.54 -10.99
CA CYS A 167 -28.15 -5.73 -11.44
C CYS A 167 -27.35 -6.62 -12.41
N GLY A 168 -26.30 -6.09 -13.04
CA GLY A 168 -25.42 -6.88 -13.90
C GLY A 168 -24.43 -6.02 -14.68
N ARG A 169 -23.57 -6.69 -15.47
CA ARG A 169 -22.53 -6.03 -16.27
C ARG A 169 -23.09 -5.11 -17.36
N HIS A 170 -24.27 -5.42 -17.92
CA HIS A 170 -24.91 -4.65 -18.98
C HIS A 170 -25.12 -3.17 -18.59
N VAL A 171 -25.46 -2.88 -17.33
CA VAL A 171 -25.58 -1.50 -16.82
C VAL A 171 -24.30 -0.69 -17.00
N LEU A 172 -23.13 -1.33 -16.86
CA LEU A 172 -21.84 -0.65 -17.03
C LEU A 172 -21.51 -0.49 -18.51
N THR A 173 -21.78 -1.49 -19.35
CA THR A 173 -21.48 -1.43 -20.79
C THR A 173 -22.37 -0.43 -21.51
N GLU A 174 -23.67 -0.39 -21.22
CA GLU A 174 -24.60 0.58 -21.81
C GLU A 174 -24.21 2.03 -21.44
N LYS A 175 -23.84 2.27 -20.17
CA LYS A 175 -23.35 3.59 -19.75
C LYS A 175 -21.99 3.95 -20.36
N ASP A 176 -21.11 2.97 -20.53
CA ASP A 176 -19.82 3.18 -21.18
C ASP A 176 -20.03 3.59 -22.64
N GLU A 177 -20.88 2.90 -23.39
CA GLU A 177 -21.24 3.24 -24.77
C GLU A 177 -21.87 4.64 -24.85
N GLN A 178 -22.82 4.96 -23.96
CA GLN A 178 -23.46 6.27 -23.89
C GLN A 178 -22.44 7.40 -23.67
N LEU A 179 -21.55 7.25 -22.69
CA LEU A 179 -20.55 8.28 -22.39
C LEU A 179 -19.48 8.37 -23.47
N ASN A 180 -19.06 7.26 -24.06
CA ASN A 180 -18.10 7.29 -25.17
C ASN A 180 -18.67 8.02 -26.38
N GLU A 181 -19.96 7.86 -26.70
CA GLU A 181 -20.60 8.62 -27.78
C GLU A 181 -20.80 10.10 -27.40
N GLU A 182 -21.25 10.39 -26.17
CA GLU A 182 -21.44 11.76 -25.67
C GLU A 182 -20.13 12.58 -25.68
N TYR A 183 -19.00 11.91 -25.42
CA TYR A 183 -17.66 12.50 -25.31
C TYR A 183 -16.73 12.03 -26.43
N LYS A 184 -17.29 11.68 -27.59
CA LYS A 184 -16.56 11.27 -28.80
C LYS A 184 -15.74 12.41 -29.40
N ASP A 185 -16.23 13.64 -29.28
CA ASP A 185 -15.45 14.83 -29.59
C ASP A 185 -14.34 14.99 -28.54
N GLU A 186 -13.09 14.86 -28.98
CA GLU A 186 -11.92 14.95 -28.09
C GLU A 186 -11.74 16.34 -27.49
N THR A 187 -12.27 17.39 -28.14
CA THR A 187 -12.22 18.77 -27.63
C THR A 187 -13.18 18.97 -26.45
N LYS A 188 -14.22 18.13 -26.34
CA LYS A 188 -15.16 18.15 -25.22
C LYS A 188 -14.50 17.54 -23.98
N LEU A 189 -14.38 18.35 -22.94
CA LEU A 189 -13.87 17.92 -21.63
C LEU A 189 -14.91 17.07 -20.89
N ILE A 190 -14.47 15.93 -20.39
CA ILE A 190 -15.28 15.09 -19.49
C ILE A 190 -15.25 15.74 -18.10
N PRO A 191 -16.39 16.09 -17.50
CA PRO A 191 -16.39 16.72 -16.18
C PRO A 191 -15.91 15.74 -15.10
N LYS A 192 -15.12 16.23 -14.15
CA LYS A 192 -14.77 15.45 -12.95
C LYS A 192 -16.04 15.23 -12.10
N PRO A 193 -16.38 13.98 -11.73
CA PRO A 193 -17.49 13.73 -10.82
C PRO A 193 -17.27 14.37 -9.44
N GLU A 194 -18.31 14.91 -8.82
CA GLU A 194 -18.26 15.44 -7.44
C GLU A 194 -17.82 14.37 -6.43
N CYS A 195 -18.20 13.12 -6.67
CA CYS A 195 -17.83 11.99 -5.83
C CYS A 195 -16.40 11.51 -6.06
N TRP A 196 -15.58 12.19 -6.87
CA TRP A 196 -14.23 11.77 -7.20
C TRP A 196 -13.19 12.82 -6.80
N GLY A 197 -12.09 12.35 -6.20
CA GLY A 197 -10.93 13.20 -5.93
C GLY A 197 -9.85 12.51 -5.10
N GLY A 198 -8.92 13.33 -4.62
CA GLY A 198 -7.72 12.87 -3.93
C GLY A 198 -7.86 12.83 -2.42
N PHE A 199 -7.17 11.87 -1.81
CA PHE A 199 -6.88 11.83 -0.38
C PHE A 199 -5.37 11.89 -0.15
N ARG A 200 -5.01 12.54 0.95
CA ARG A 200 -3.66 12.57 1.52
C ARG A 200 -3.66 11.87 2.87
N VAL A 201 -2.78 10.89 2.99
CA VAL A 201 -2.46 10.21 4.24
C VAL A 201 -1.27 10.93 4.85
N VAL A 202 -1.50 11.63 5.96
CA VAL A 202 -0.44 12.15 6.81
C VAL A 202 -0.05 11.03 7.77
N PRO A 203 1.16 10.45 7.66
CA PRO A 203 1.56 9.34 8.50
C PRO A 203 1.82 9.82 9.94
N GLU A 204 1.30 9.07 10.91
CA GLU A 204 1.74 9.16 12.31
C GLU A 204 2.87 8.18 12.61
N THR A 205 2.93 7.08 11.86
CA THR A 205 3.92 6.01 11.97
C THR A 205 4.26 5.49 10.59
N ILE A 206 5.54 5.17 10.35
CA ILE A 206 6.03 4.49 9.14
C ILE A 206 6.94 3.35 9.60
N GLU A 207 6.64 2.13 9.17
CA GLU A 207 7.47 0.96 9.50
C GLU A 207 8.15 0.42 8.24
N PHE A 208 9.46 0.22 8.32
CA PHE A 208 10.26 -0.47 7.34
C PHE A 208 10.52 -1.89 7.84
N TRP A 209 10.13 -2.87 7.02
CA TRP A 209 10.24 -4.29 7.36
C TRP A 209 11.12 -4.99 6.32
N GLN A 210 12.08 -5.79 6.78
CA GLN A 210 12.87 -6.65 5.92
C GLN A 210 12.80 -8.12 6.38
N GLY A 211 12.52 -9.00 5.42
CA GLY A 211 12.41 -10.43 5.66
C GLY A 211 13.78 -11.11 5.79
N GLN A 212 13.98 -11.93 6.83
CA GLN A 212 15.14 -12.82 6.95
C GLN A 212 14.74 -14.30 6.95
N THR A 213 15.64 -15.15 6.46
CA THR A 213 15.45 -16.62 6.41
C THR A 213 15.39 -17.24 7.81
N THR A 214 16.08 -16.64 8.78
CA THR A 214 16.07 -17.03 10.20
C THR A 214 14.75 -16.76 10.91
N ARG A 215 13.81 -16.03 10.27
CA ARG A 215 12.57 -15.49 10.87
C ARG A 215 12.79 -14.39 11.91
N ILE A 216 14.03 -13.96 12.09
CA ILE A 216 14.38 -12.77 12.87
C ILE A 216 14.32 -11.61 11.88
N HIS A 217 13.12 -11.07 11.71
CA HIS A 217 12.86 -9.99 10.74
C HIS A 217 13.35 -8.66 11.28
N ASP A 218 13.88 -7.84 10.39
CA ASP A 218 14.29 -6.48 10.73
C ASP A 218 13.09 -5.56 10.62
N ARG A 219 12.90 -4.72 11.64
CA ARG A 219 11.75 -3.81 11.77
C ARG A 219 12.23 -2.50 12.35
N ILE A 220 12.20 -1.45 11.53
CA ILE A 220 12.50 -0.08 11.96
C ILE A 220 11.21 0.73 11.85
N CYS A 221 10.69 1.16 12.99
CA CYS A 221 9.47 1.96 13.07
C CYS A 221 9.79 3.41 13.43
N PHE A 222 9.40 4.32 12.53
CA PHE A 222 9.39 5.76 12.73
C PHE A 222 8.01 6.18 13.23
N ARG A 223 7.95 7.11 14.19
CA ARG A 223 6.69 7.64 14.72
C ARG A 223 6.79 9.10 15.11
N LYS A 224 5.65 9.80 15.05
CA LYS A 224 5.48 11.13 15.67
C LYS A 224 5.44 10.96 17.19
N PRO A 225 6.28 11.68 17.96
CA PRO A 225 6.13 11.75 19.41
C PRO A 225 4.79 12.37 19.80
N ALA A 226 4.27 12.03 20.97
CA ALA A 226 3.19 12.80 21.56
C ALA A 226 3.73 14.17 22.04
N THR A 227 2.83 15.16 22.15
CA THR A 227 3.18 16.57 22.47
C THR A 227 4.04 16.72 23.73
N ASP A 228 3.84 15.86 24.73
CA ASP A 228 4.54 15.92 26.03
C ASP A 228 5.42 14.69 26.28
N GLU A 229 5.77 13.95 25.23
CA GLU A 229 6.56 12.74 25.36
C GLU A 229 8.04 13.06 25.58
N VAL A 230 8.60 12.53 26.68
CA VAL A 230 10.05 12.53 26.89
C VAL A 230 10.65 11.48 25.97
N ILE A 231 11.38 11.94 24.95
CA ILE A 231 11.99 11.06 23.97
C ILE A 231 13.24 10.44 24.57
N ASP A 232 13.31 9.12 24.52
CA ASP A 232 14.52 8.38 24.86
C ASP A 232 15.58 8.58 23.77
N GLU A 233 16.49 9.53 24.03
CA GLU A 233 17.58 9.87 23.11
C GLU A 233 18.59 8.71 22.89
N SER A 234 18.51 7.60 23.64
CA SER A 234 19.34 6.42 23.38
C SER A 234 18.87 5.61 22.16
N LEU A 235 17.58 5.71 21.82
CA LEU A 235 16.97 5.13 20.62
C LEU A 235 16.75 6.17 19.51
N THR A 236 17.13 7.42 19.76
CA THR A 236 17.22 8.51 18.79
C THR A 236 18.69 8.66 18.43
N LYS A 237 19.12 8.20 17.26
CA LYS A 237 20.55 8.21 16.91
C LYS A 237 21.08 9.65 16.81
N GLN A 238 21.56 10.21 17.93
CA GLN A 238 22.33 11.45 17.99
C GLN A 238 23.46 11.35 16.97
N GLU A 239 23.76 12.46 16.30
CA GLU A 239 24.90 12.56 15.39
C GLU A 239 26.16 12.08 16.11
N CYS A 240 26.78 11.01 15.59
CA CYS A 240 27.99 10.44 16.18
C CYS A 240 29.16 11.36 15.85
N GLY A 241 29.31 12.42 16.64
CA GLY A 241 30.55 13.15 16.80
C GLY A 241 31.47 12.40 17.76
N HIS A 242 32.54 11.81 17.22
CA HIS A 242 33.69 11.24 17.93
C HIS A 242 33.58 9.85 18.58
N ARG A 243 34.12 8.86 17.83
CA ARG A 243 35.20 7.92 18.22
C ARG A 243 35.31 7.51 19.71
N LEU A 244 34.43 6.61 20.19
CA LEU A 244 34.70 5.68 21.32
C LEU A 244 33.98 4.33 21.10
N PRO A 245 34.50 3.21 21.65
CA PRO A 245 34.12 1.85 21.25
C PRO A 245 32.82 1.36 21.91
N CYS A 246 32.11 0.51 21.16
CA CYS A 246 30.81 -0.06 21.47
C CYS A 246 30.83 -1.04 22.66
N GLU A 247 30.80 -0.55 23.89
CA GLU A 247 30.52 -1.40 25.06
C GLU A 247 29.67 -0.63 26.09
N ALA A 248 28.34 -0.63 25.89
CA ALA A 248 27.30 -0.57 26.94
C ALA A 248 25.92 -0.27 26.31
N TYR A 249 25.22 -1.30 25.83
CA TYR A 249 23.77 -1.21 25.62
C TYR A 249 23.11 -2.49 26.15
N SER A 250 22.71 -2.46 27.41
CA SER A 250 21.80 -3.45 27.98
C SER A 250 20.36 -3.03 27.68
N ALA A 251 19.84 -3.42 26.52
CA ALA A 251 18.40 -3.42 26.28
C ALA A 251 17.78 -4.53 27.13
N GLN A 252 17.06 -4.18 28.20
CA GLN A 252 16.23 -5.16 28.89
C GLN A 252 15.09 -5.61 27.97
N TRP A 253 15.08 -6.91 27.75
CA TRP A 253 14.49 -7.59 26.60
C TRP A 253 13.31 -8.45 27.08
N ASN A 254 12.08 -8.06 26.74
CA ASN A 254 10.89 -8.89 26.93
C ASN A 254 10.36 -9.40 25.58
N GLY A 255 11.16 -10.24 24.92
CA GLY A 255 10.65 -11.41 24.19
C GLY A 255 10.08 -11.24 22.78
N ARG A 256 10.06 -10.06 22.15
CA ARG A 256 9.71 -9.92 20.71
C ARG A 256 10.51 -8.76 20.07
N PRO A 257 11.13 -8.93 18.88
CA PRO A 257 11.96 -7.89 18.28
C PRO A 257 11.08 -6.86 17.54
N ASN A 258 10.78 -5.75 18.21
CA ASN A 258 10.38 -4.50 17.55
C ASN A 258 11.32 -3.41 18.07
N MET A 259 12.22 -2.90 17.24
CA MET A 259 12.96 -1.68 17.53
C MET A 259 12.07 -0.50 17.14
N ASN A 260 11.68 0.29 18.14
CA ASN A 260 10.94 1.53 17.93
C ASN A 260 11.94 2.69 18.03
N MET A 261 12.20 3.40 16.92
CA MET A 261 13.00 4.62 16.96
C MET A 261 12.07 5.82 17.14
N SER A 262 12.42 6.71 18.07
CA SER A 262 11.61 7.89 18.41
C SER A 262 12.40 9.13 18.04
N TRP A 263 11.86 9.98 17.15
CA TRP A 263 12.52 11.18 16.61
C TRP A 263 12.10 12.45 17.32
N LYS A 264 12.93 13.48 17.35
CA LYS A 264 12.59 14.76 17.98
C LYS A 264 11.46 15.45 17.20
N PRO A 265 10.55 16.21 17.84
CA PRO A 265 9.47 16.91 17.15
C PRO A 265 10.00 17.85 16.06
N GLU A 266 11.22 18.36 16.25
CA GLU A 266 11.98 19.24 15.35
C GLU A 266 12.31 18.57 13.99
N ASP A 267 12.58 17.27 13.96
CA ASP A 267 12.79 16.52 12.72
C ASP A 267 11.49 16.36 11.90
N TRP A 268 10.35 16.73 12.50
CA TRP A 268 9.05 16.86 11.86
C TRP A 268 8.66 18.33 11.57
N THR A 269 9.48 19.33 11.94
CA THR A 269 9.07 20.77 11.91
C THR A 269 9.05 21.42 10.52
N ASP A 270 9.30 20.65 9.47
CA ASP A 270 9.16 21.06 8.08
C ASP A 270 7.92 20.42 7.39
N ILE A 271 6.92 20.04 8.20
CA ILE A 271 5.64 19.39 7.78
C ILE A 271 4.45 20.33 8.03
#